data_AF-A0A9D7FPG9-F1
#
_entry.id   AF-A0A9D7FPG9-F1
#
_cell.length_a   1.000
_cell.length_b   1.000
_cell.length_c   1.000
_cell.angle_alpha   90.00
_cell.angle_beta   90.00
_cell.angle_gamma   90.00
#
_symmetry.space_group_name_H-M   'P 1'
#
loop_
_entity.id
_entity.type
_entity.pdbx_description
1 polymer ?
#
loop_
_entity_poly.entity_id
_entity_poly.type
_entity_poly.pdbx_seq_one_letter_code
_entity_poly.pdbx_strand_id
1 'polypeptide(L)'
;MLAHQFQYKYLTAKASVDYTDRTGDTKNFDINLRMTRDSAVWISITPLLGIEAARLMVTTDSVFMLDRVHKTVLRRDINYFGEMLRTNVNFDMLQSVIIGNYFQYLEKEN
;
A
#
# COMPACT_ATOMS: atom_id res chain seq x y z
N MET A 1 -12.42 1.53 -22.77
CA MET A 1 -11.77 2.56 -21.93
C MET A 1 -12.88 3.30 -21.22
N LEU A 2 -12.98 3.21 -19.88
CA LEU A 2 -14.00 3.95 -19.12
C LEU A 2 -13.62 5.43 -19.14
N ALA A 3 -14.52 6.30 -19.60
CA ALA A 3 -14.23 7.69 -19.97
C ALA A 3 -13.81 8.62 -18.79
N HIS A 4 -13.73 8.12 -17.56
CA HIS A 4 -13.54 8.92 -16.34
C HIS A 4 -12.58 8.31 -15.30
N GLN A 5 -11.54 7.59 -15.73
CA GLN A 5 -10.49 7.09 -14.81
C GLN A 5 -9.30 8.05 -14.70
N PHE A 6 -8.79 8.23 -13.48
CA PHE A 6 -7.57 9.01 -13.24
C PHE A 6 -6.35 8.33 -13.87
N GLN A 7 -5.63 9.08 -14.72
CA GLN A 7 -4.46 8.62 -15.46
C GLN A 7 -3.19 9.27 -14.91
N TYR A 8 -2.12 8.48 -14.78
CA TYR A 8 -0.82 8.94 -14.27
C TYR A 8 0.30 8.02 -14.79
N LYS A 9 1.48 8.56 -15.09
CA LYS A 9 2.69 7.73 -15.29
C LYS A 9 3.46 7.56 -13.99
N TYR A 10 3.63 8.69 -13.30
CA TYR A 10 4.22 8.80 -11.97
C TYR A 10 3.27 9.55 -11.08
N LEU A 11 3.11 9.11 -9.84
CA LEU A 11 2.30 9.76 -8.82
C LEU A 11 3.12 9.85 -7.53
N THR A 12 3.02 10.99 -6.87
CA THR A 12 3.51 11.17 -5.49
C THR A 12 2.36 11.73 -4.67
N ALA A 13 2.17 11.19 -3.48
CA ALA A 13 1.19 11.69 -2.52
C ALA A 13 1.77 11.67 -1.11
N LYS A 14 1.24 12.53 -0.25
CA LYS A 14 1.53 12.57 1.17
C LYS A 14 0.23 12.48 1.94
N ALA A 15 0.23 11.79 3.06
CA ALA A 15 -0.90 11.73 3.97
C ALA A 15 -0.41 11.78 5.42
N SER A 16 -1.13 12.49 6.27
CA SER A 16 -0.98 12.41 7.72
C SER A 16 -2.12 11.56 8.25
N VAL A 17 -1.80 10.57 9.08
CA VAL A 17 -2.74 9.54 9.54
C VAL A 17 -2.82 9.56 11.05
N ASP A 18 -4.04 9.70 11.54
CA ASP A 18 -4.40 9.50 12.95
C ASP A 18 -5.14 8.16 13.06
N TYR A 19 -4.51 7.18 13.69
CA TYR A 19 -5.06 5.85 13.87
C TYR A 19 -5.34 5.60 15.35
N THR A 20 -6.62 5.52 15.71
CA THR A 20 -7.06 5.09 17.04
C THR A 20 -7.39 3.61 17.01
N ASP A 21 -6.71 2.82 17.84
CA ASP A 21 -6.99 1.39 17.94
C ASP A 21 -8.17 1.09 18.88
N ARG A 22 -8.43 -0.20 19.13
CA ARG A 22 -9.56 -0.64 19.96
C ARG A 22 -9.40 -0.32 21.45
N THR A 23 -8.19 0.00 21.92
CA THR A 23 -7.95 0.41 23.32
C THR A 23 -8.16 1.92 23.51
N GLY A 24 -8.27 2.67 22.41
CA GLY A 24 -8.38 4.13 22.43
C GLY A 24 -7.02 4.83 22.26
N ASP A 25 -5.93 4.07 22.09
CA ASP A 25 -4.61 4.64 21.88
C ASP A 25 -4.52 5.18 20.45
N THR A 26 -4.18 6.47 20.33
CA THR A 26 -4.03 7.15 19.05
C THR A 26 -2.57 7.19 18.63
N LYS A 27 -2.31 6.74 17.40
CA LYS A 27 -0.99 6.74 16.77
C LYS A 27 -1.03 7.68 15.58
N ASN A 28 -0.10 8.64 15.57
CA ASN A 28 0.04 9.61 14.50
C ASN A 28 1.28 9.28 13.67
N PHE A 29 1.13 9.26 12.35
CA PHE A 29 2.25 9.03 11.43
C PHE A 29 1.98 9.62 10.05
N ASP A 30 3.05 10.00 9.37
CA ASP A 30 3.02 10.46 8.00
C ASP A 30 3.35 9.31 7.04
N ILE A 31 2.66 9.33 5.89
CA ILE A 31 2.89 8.47 4.74
C ILE A 31 3.44 9.32 3.59
N ASN A 32 4.54 8.87 2.99
CA ASN A 32 4.98 9.33 1.68
C ASN A 32 4.83 8.20 0.67
N LEU A 33 3.90 8.38 -0.28
CA LEU A 33 3.60 7.46 -1.36
C LEU A 33 4.27 7.93 -2.66
N ARG A 34 4.91 7.01 -3.36
CA ARG A 34 5.33 7.18 -4.77
C ARG A 34 4.85 5.97 -5.56
N MET A 35 4.40 6.19 -6.78
CA MET A 35 3.83 5.13 -7.60
C MET A 35 4.20 5.34 -9.07
N THR A 36 4.62 4.25 -9.71
CA THR A 36 4.78 4.15 -11.16
C THR A 36 3.71 3.21 -11.66
N ARG A 37 2.88 3.67 -12.61
CA ARG A 37 1.80 2.87 -13.19
C ARG A 37 2.33 1.51 -13.67
N ASP A 38 1.59 0.45 -13.37
CA ASP A 38 1.83 -0.94 -13.81
C ASP A 38 3.20 -1.50 -13.40
N SER A 39 3.88 -0.89 -12.43
CA SER A 39 5.26 -1.26 -12.09
C SER A 39 5.53 -1.33 -10.60
N ALA A 40 5.33 -0.23 -9.87
CA ALA A 40 5.74 -0.16 -8.48
C ALA A 40 4.90 0.80 -7.64
N VAL A 41 4.66 0.40 -6.39
CA VAL A 41 4.13 1.24 -5.31
C VAL A 41 5.19 1.29 -4.22
N TRP A 42 5.56 2.49 -3.79
CA TRP A 42 6.57 2.74 -2.77
C TRP A 42 5.99 3.60 -1.67
N ILE A 43 6.04 3.11 -0.43
CA ILE A 43 5.42 3.74 0.73
C ILE A 43 6.46 3.84 1.83
N SER A 44 6.65 5.04 2.35
CA SER A 44 7.44 5.30 3.56
C SER A 44 6.52 5.77 4.68
N ILE A 45 6.64 5.17 5.86
CA ILE A 45 5.85 5.46 7.05
C ILE A 45 6.78 6.05 8.11
N THR A 46 6.49 7.27 8.52
CA THR A 46 7.32 8.06 9.45
C THR A 46 6.44 8.55 10.60
N PRO A 47 6.61 8.03 11.83
CA PRO A 47 5.99 8.61 13.02
C PRO A 47 6.38 10.08 13.20
N LEU A 48 5.63 10.83 14.01
CA LEU A 48 5.89 12.27 14.27
C LEU A 48 7.30 12.59 14.80
N LEU A 49 8.06 11.58 15.25
CA LEU A 49 9.46 11.70 15.68
C LEU A 49 10.45 11.86 14.51
N GLY A 50 9.98 11.83 13.25
CA GLY A 50 10.75 12.19 12.06
C GLY A 50 11.69 11.11 11.52
N ILE A 51 11.77 9.95 12.18
CA ILE A 51 12.58 8.81 11.73
C ILE A 51 11.68 7.77 11.07
N GLU A 52 12.00 7.34 9.84
CA GLU A 52 11.25 6.30 9.13
C GLU A 52 11.17 5.03 9.99
N ALA A 53 9.95 4.55 10.28
CA ALA A 53 9.72 3.33 11.05
C ALA A 53 9.55 2.12 10.14
N ALA A 54 8.87 2.30 9.01
CA ALA A 54 8.63 1.22 8.06
C ALA A 54 8.63 1.73 6.62
N ARG A 55 8.91 0.81 5.70
CA ARG A 55 8.84 1.05 4.27
C ARG A 55 8.30 -0.17 3.55
N LEU A 56 7.35 0.05 2.65
CA LEU A 56 6.83 -0.98 1.75
C LEU A 56 7.19 -0.65 0.31
N MET A 57 7.62 -1.66 -0.44
CA MET A 57 7.68 -1.63 -1.90
C MET A 57 6.87 -2.81 -2.43
N VAL A 58 5.90 -2.52 -3.28
CA VAL A 58 5.09 -3.51 -3.97
C VAL A 58 5.41 -3.42 -5.45
N THR A 59 5.82 -4.53 -6.04
CA THR A 59 5.95 -4.72 -7.49
C THR A 59 4.77 -5.54 -8.00
N THR A 60 4.74 -5.84 -9.29
CA THR A 60 3.67 -6.65 -9.90
C THR A 60 3.51 -8.05 -9.30
N ASP A 61 4.57 -8.59 -8.69
CA ASP A 61 4.64 -9.96 -8.18
C ASP A 61 5.08 -10.09 -6.72
N SER A 62 5.63 -9.03 -6.12
CA SER A 62 6.34 -9.11 -4.86
C SER A 62 5.98 -7.96 -3.92
N VAL A 63 5.99 -8.26 -2.63
CA VAL A 63 5.92 -7.29 -1.53
C VAL A 63 7.23 -7.35 -0.76
N PHE A 64 7.86 -6.19 -0.63
CA PHE A 64 9.02 -5.98 0.21
C PHE A 64 8.62 -5.07 1.36
N MET A 65 8.95 -5.47 2.58
CA MET A 65 8.75 -4.67 3.77
C MET A 65 10.08 -4.54 4.51
N LEU A 66 10.46 -3.31 4.82
CA LEU A 66 11.56 -2.99 5.71
C LEU A 66 10.94 -2.44 7.00
N ASP A 67 11.14 -3.14 8.10
CA ASP A 67 10.80 -2.69 9.44
C ASP A 67 12.09 -2.20 10.11
N ARG A 68 12.21 -0.89 10.29
CA ARG A 68 13.40 -0.27 10.87
C ARG A 68 13.40 -0.31 12.39
N VAL A 69 12.23 -0.42 13.01
CA VAL A 69 12.08 -0.54 14.45
C VAL A 69 12.65 -1.88 14.91
N HIS A 70 12.26 -2.96 14.22
CA HIS A 70 12.72 -4.32 14.54
C HIS A 70 13.94 -4.76 13.74
N LYS A 71 14.43 -3.93 12.81
CA LYS A 71 15.58 -4.20 11.93
C LYS A 71 15.41 -5.47 11.09
N THR A 72 14.20 -5.70 10.58
CA THR A 72 13.88 -6.87 9.76
C THR A 72 13.52 -6.49 8.33
N VAL A 73 13.77 -7.42 7.41
CA VAL A 73 13.36 -7.32 6.01
C VAL A 73 12.53 -8.54 5.66
N LEU A 74 11.38 -8.29 5.08
CA LEU A 74 10.45 -9.30 4.60
C LEU A 74 10.32 -9.20 3.10
N ARG A 75 10.38 -10.35 2.41
CA ARG A 75 9.93 -10.51 1.03
C ARG A 75 8.81 -11.54 0.99
N ARG A 76 7.72 -11.22 0.31
CA ARG A 76 6.58 -12.10 0.04
C ARG A 76 6.12 -11.95 -1.40
N ASP A 77 5.38 -12.94 -1.87
CA ASP A 77 4.62 -12.84 -3.11
C ASP A 77 3.44 -11.88 -2.93
N ILE A 78 2.98 -11.23 -4.00
CA ILE A 78 1.84 -10.29 -3.95
C ILE A 78 0.55 -10.93 -3.41
N ASN A 79 0.40 -12.24 -3.57
CA ASN A 79 -0.71 -13.02 -3.01
C ASN A 79 -0.81 -12.92 -1.48
N TYR A 80 0.26 -12.51 -0.79
CA TYR A 80 0.26 -12.23 0.65
C TYR A 80 -0.84 -11.25 1.07
N PHE A 81 -1.11 -10.21 0.27
CA PHE A 81 -2.20 -9.29 0.58
C PHE A 81 -3.56 -9.98 0.51
N GLY A 82 -3.72 -10.92 -0.43
CA GLY A 82 -4.96 -11.66 -0.55
C GLY A 82 -5.20 -12.63 0.60
N GLU A 83 -4.16 -13.28 1.10
CA GLU A 83 -4.22 -14.10 2.32
C GLU A 83 -4.60 -13.25 3.54
N MET A 84 -3.95 -12.09 3.70
CA MET A 84 -4.17 -11.16 4.81
C MET A 84 -5.59 -10.57 4.80
N LEU A 85 -6.07 -10.15 3.63
CA LEU A 85 -7.37 -9.50 3.46
C LEU A 85 -8.51 -10.49 3.17
N ARG A 86 -8.19 -11.79 3.06
CA ARG A 86 -9.12 -12.87 2.72
C ARG A 86 -9.89 -12.64 1.42
N THR A 87 -9.21 -12.08 0.42
CA THR A 87 -9.77 -11.75 -0.90
C THR A 87 -8.71 -11.85 -1.98
N ASN A 88 -9.06 -12.02 -3.25
CA ASN A 88 -8.06 -12.02 -4.31
C ASN A 88 -7.62 -10.58 -4.58
N VAL A 89 -6.36 -10.27 -4.26
CA VAL A 89 -5.76 -8.96 -4.47
C VAL A 89 -4.65 -9.08 -5.50
N ASN A 90 -4.80 -8.37 -6.62
CA ASN A 90 -3.73 -8.21 -7.60
C ASN A 90 -3.19 -6.78 -7.59
N PHE A 91 -2.11 -6.56 -8.35
CA PHE A 91 -1.42 -5.27 -8.39
C PHE A 91 -2.29 -4.12 -8.94
N ASP A 92 -3.11 -4.39 -9.97
CA ASP A 92 -4.00 -3.39 -10.58
C ASP A 92 -5.08 -2.92 -9.60
N MET A 93 -5.67 -3.85 -8.84
CA MET A 93 -6.63 -3.53 -7.78
C MET A 93 -5.97 -2.64 -6.71
N LEU A 94 -4.76 -2.96 -6.28
CA LEU A 94 -4.02 -2.16 -5.31
C LEU A 94 -3.79 -0.72 -5.81
N GLN A 95 -3.28 -0.55 -7.03
CA GLN A 95 -3.07 0.79 -7.60
C GLN A 95 -4.39 1.55 -7.76
N SER A 96 -5.44 0.87 -8.21
CA SER A 96 -6.76 1.45 -8.43
C SER A 96 -7.41 1.93 -7.14
N VAL A 97 -7.35 1.16 -6.06
CA VAL A 97 -7.84 1.57 -4.73
C VAL A 97 -7.14 2.84 -4.27
N ILE A 98 -5.82 2.93 -4.42
CA ILE A 98 -5.03 4.08 -3.96
C ILE A 98 -5.46 5.39 -4.64
N ILE A 99 -5.82 5.34 -5.92
CA ILE A 99 -6.20 6.54 -6.69
C ILE A 99 -7.71 6.71 -6.85
N GLY A 100 -8.53 5.84 -6.23
CA GLY A 100 -9.98 5.87 -6.34
C GLY A 100 -10.51 5.50 -7.73
N ASN A 101 -9.75 4.74 -8.53
CA ASN A 101 -10.24 4.20 -9.79
C ASN A 101 -11.09 2.95 -9.55
N TYR A 102 -12.06 2.72 -10.45
CA TYR A 102 -12.78 1.46 -10.51
C TYR A 102 -11.83 0.30 -10.82
N PHE A 103 -11.98 -0.81 -10.08
CA PHE A 103 -11.31 -2.08 -10.32
C PHE A 103 -12.33 -3.22 -10.31
N GLN A 104 -12.04 -4.29 -11.06
CA GLN A 104 -12.87 -5.49 -11.04
C GLN A 104 -12.49 -6.33 -9.82
N TYR A 105 -13.47 -6.70 -9.00
CA TYR A 105 -13.28 -7.66 -7.92
C TYR A 105 -13.13 -9.05 -8.53
N LEU A 106 -12.05 -9.74 -8.20
CA LEU A 106 -11.88 -11.15 -8.55
C LEU A 106 -12.50 -11.97 -7.42
N GLU A 107 -13.65 -12.58 -7.67
CA GLU A 107 -14.19 -13.55 -6.72
C GLU A 107 -13.20 -14.70 -6.54
N LYS A 108 -13.12 -15.21 -5.31
CA LYS A 108 -12.32 -16.40 -5.03
C LYS A 108 -13.13 -17.57 -5.57
N GLU A 109 -12.71 -18.15 -6.70
CA GLU A 109 -13.23 -19.45 -7.10
C GLU A 109 -12.93 -20.44 -5.97
N ASN A 110 -13.97 -21.12 -5.48
CA ASN A 110 -13.91 -22.07 -4.37
C ASN A 110 -12.99 -23.25 -4.68
#